data_AF-A0A843DNL0-F1
#
_entry.id   AF-A0A843DNL0-F1
#
_cell.length_a   1.000
_cell.length_b   1.000
_cell.length_c   1.000
_cell.angle_alpha   90.00
_cell.angle_beta   90.00
_cell.angle_gamma   90.00
#
_symmetry.space_group_name_H-M   'P 1'
#
loop_
_entity.id
_entity.type
_entity.pdbx_description
1 polymer ?
#
loop_
_entity_poly.entity_id
_entity_poly.type
_entity_poly.pdbx_seq_one_letter_code
_entity_poly.pdbx_strand_id
1 'polypeptide(L)'
;MFLSVTMYQDALIRPLEVIGEAAGNLSAEFVEKNPAIPVSNMKGMRNLLMHQYFRVDLNLVWQTCVTDIPPIREYLLALVK
;
A
#
# COMPACT_ATOMS: atom_id res chain seq x y z
N MET A 1 -8.87 -8.76 -17.04
CA MET A 1 -8.00 -9.84 -16.50
C MET A 1 -7.89 -9.78 -14.98
N PHE A 2 -7.59 -8.63 -14.35
CA PHE A 2 -7.63 -8.45 -12.89
C PHE A 2 -9.05 -8.42 -12.29
N LEU A 3 -9.98 -7.69 -12.93
CA LEU A 3 -11.36 -7.52 -12.44
C LEU A 3 -12.24 -8.78 -12.53
N SER A 4 -11.77 -9.85 -13.17
CA SER A 4 -12.58 -11.00 -13.58
C SER A 4 -12.27 -12.29 -12.84
N VAL A 5 -11.26 -12.32 -11.95
CA VAL A 5 -10.88 -13.52 -11.19
C VAL A 5 -10.53 -13.12 -9.76
N THR A 6 -11.31 -13.61 -8.79
CA THR A 6 -11.17 -13.33 -7.35
C THR A 6 -9.76 -13.62 -6.83
N MET A 7 -9.12 -14.69 -7.32
CA MET A 7 -7.74 -15.04 -6.96
C MET A 7 -6.73 -13.91 -7.27
N TYR A 8 -6.87 -13.19 -8.38
CA TYR A 8 -5.96 -12.08 -8.69
C TYR A 8 -6.21 -10.88 -7.79
N GLN A 9 -7.46 -10.66 -7.38
CA GLN A 9 -7.82 -9.59 -6.45
C GLN A 9 -7.23 -9.86 -5.07
N ASP A 10 -7.42 -11.06 -4.54
CA ASP A 10 -6.86 -11.49 -3.26
C ASP A 10 -5.32 -11.44 -3.26
N ALA A 11 -4.70 -11.83 -4.40
CA ALA A 11 -3.26 -11.79 -4.58
C ALA A 11 -2.66 -10.37 -4.56
N LEU A 12 -3.44 -9.32 -4.89
CA LEU A 12 -2.98 -7.93 -4.80
C LEU A 12 -3.37 -7.24 -3.49
N ILE A 13 -4.51 -7.59 -2.90
CA ILE A 13 -4.98 -7.01 -1.64
C ILE A 13 -4.03 -7.38 -0.50
N ARG A 14 -3.64 -8.65 -0.39
CA ARG A 14 -2.81 -9.10 0.73
C ARG A 14 -1.44 -8.40 0.82
N PRO A 15 -0.68 -8.21 -0.28
CA PRO A 15 0.54 -7.40 -0.26
C PRO A 15 0.32 -5.96 0.22
N LEU A 16 -0.78 -5.31 -0.19
CA LEU A 16 -1.07 -3.93 0.24
C LEU A 16 -1.35 -3.85 1.75
N GLU A 17 -2.02 -4.86 2.32
CA GLU A 17 -2.20 -4.96 3.78
C GLU A 17 -0.85 -5.07 4.50
N VAL A 18 0.05 -5.92 3.99
CA VAL A 18 1.39 -6.10 4.57
C VAL A 18 2.20 -4.80 4.50
N ILE A 19 2.15 -4.09 3.38
CA ILE A 19 2.81 -2.79 3.21
C ILE A 19 2.26 -1.78 4.22
N GLY A 20 0.94 -1.70 4.38
CA GLY A 20 0.32 -0.77 5.33
C GLY A 20 0.64 -1.09 6.79
N GLU A 21 0.72 -2.37 7.15
CA GLU A 21 1.16 -2.80 8.49
C GLU A 21 2.64 -2.44 8.73
N ALA A 22 3.51 -2.73 7.77
CA ALA A 22 4.93 -2.39 7.87
C ALA A 22 5.14 -0.87 8.00
N ALA A 23 4.41 -0.07 7.21
CA ALA A 23 4.44 1.39 7.30
C ALA A 23 3.99 1.89 8.68
N GLY A 24 3.01 1.21 9.29
CA GLY A 24 2.53 1.52 10.64
C GLY A 24 3.56 1.30 11.76
N ASN A 25 4.60 0.48 11.51
CA ASN A 25 5.65 0.15 12.46
C ASN A 25 6.93 0.99 12.29
N LEU A 26 6.96 1.93 11.33
CA LEU A 26 8.08 2.86 11.17
C LEU A 26 8.17 3.81 12.36
N SER A 27 9.39 4.16 12.79
CA SER A 27 9.61 5.11 13.88
C SER A 27 9.19 6.53 13.47
N ALA A 28 8.72 7.33 14.42
CA ALA A 28 8.32 8.71 14.17
C ALA A 28 9.48 9.54 13.56
N GLU A 29 10.70 9.36 14.06
CA GLU A 29 11.90 10.02 13.55
C GLU A 29 12.16 9.68 12.07
N PHE A 30 11.98 8.41 11.69
CA PHE A 30 12.15 8.00 10.29
C PHE A 30 11.09 8.63 9.39
N VAL A 31 9.82 8.65 9.84
CA VAL A 31 8.73 9.25 9.07
C VAL A 31 8.92 10.75 8.90
N GLU A 32 9.35 11.45 9.95
CA GLU A 32 9.63 12.89 9.92
C GLU A 32 10.76 13.24 8.95
N LYS A 33 11.81 12.41 8.91
CA LYS A 33 12.94 12.57 7.97
C LYS A 33 12.60 12.22 6.52
N ASN A 34 11.52 11.47 6.28
CA ASN A 34 11.15 10.95 4.96
C ASN A 34 9.68 11.28 4.60
N PRO A 35 9.31 12.56 4.48
CA PRO A 35 7.92 12.99 4.23
C PRO A 35 7.39 12.57 2.85
N ALA A 36 8.27 12.14 1.94
CA ALA A 36 7.90 11.56 0.65
C ALA A 36 7.19 10.21 0.77
N ILE A 37 7.28 9.54 1.93
CA ILE A 37 6.58 8.27 2.20
C ILE A 37 5.19 8.58 2.80
N PRO A 38 4.10 8.30 2.08
CA PRO A 38 2.75 8.62 2.55
C PRO A 38 2.22 7.58 3.57
N VAL A 39 2.87 7.48 4.74
CA VAL A 39 2.57 6.47 5.77
C VAL A 39 1.10 6.47 6.20
N SER A 40 0.50 7.66 6.36
CA SER A 40 -0.92 7.78 6.71
C SER A 40 -1.82 7.11 5.67
N ASN A 41 -1.54 7.32 4.37
CA ASN A 41 -2.31 6.74 3.28
C ASN A 41 -2.13 5.22 3.23
N MET A 42 -0.92 4.71 3.48
CA MET A 42 -0.66 3.26 3.52
C MET A 42 -1.42 2.57 4.66
N LYS A 43 -1.43 3.18 5.85
CA LYS A 43 -2.22 2.69 7.00
C LYS A 43 -3.72 2.76 6.69
N GLY A 44 -4.17 3.84 6.06
CA GLY A 44 -5.55 4.02 5.62
C GLY A 44 -5.99 2.94 4.63
N MET A 45 -5.15 2.62 3.64
CA MET A 45 -5.41 1.56 2.67
C MET A 45 -5.57 0.20 3.36
N ARG A 46 -4.65 -0.17 4.27
CA ARG A 46 -4.77 -1.41 5.04
C ARG A 46 -6.06 -1.46 5.85
N ASN A 47 -6.44 -0.36 6.52
CA ASN A 47 -7.67 -0.32 7.29
C ASN A 47 -8.93 -0.47 6.42
N LEU A 48 -8.94 0.15 5.23
CA LEU A 48 -10.02 0.02 4.25
C LEU A 48 -10.14 -1.43 3.76
N LEU A 49 -9.02 -2.04 3.35
CA LEU A 49 -8.98 -3.41 2.84
C LEU A 49 -9.41 -4.45 3.88
N MET A 50 -9.03 -4.28 5.16
CA MET A 50 -9.38 -5.21 6.23
C MET A 50 -10.82 -5.07 6.74
N HIS A 51 -11.30 -3.84 6.94
CA HIS A 51 -12.55 -3.59 7.67
C HIS A 51 -13.71 -3.14 6.80
N GLN A 52 -13.42 -2.68 5.58
CA GLN A 52 -14.42 -2.17 4.65
C GLN A 52 -14.27 -2.84 3.28
N TYR A 53 -13.83 -4.10 3.25
CA TYR A 53 -13.60 -4.89 2.03
C TYR A 53 -14.79 -4.86 1.06
N PHE A 54 -16.02 -4.80 1.58
CA PHE A 54 -17.26 -4.71 0.81
C PHE A 54 -17.45 -3.37 0.07
N ARG A 55 -16.65 -2.34 0.38
CA ARG A 55 -16.65 -1.01 -0.27
C ARG A 55 -15.38 -0.76 -1.09
N VAL A 56 -14.50 -1.74 -1.21
CA VAL A 56 -13.23 -1.56 -1.89
C VAL A 56 -13.47 -1.41 -3.39
N ASP A 57 -13.03 -0.28 -3.94
CA ASP A 57 -12.94 -0.09 -5.38
C ASP A 57 -11.69 -0.79 -5.91
N LEU A 58 -11.89 -1.91 -6.61
CA LEU A 58 -10.81 -2.70 -7.18
C LEU A 58 -10.00 -1.93 -8.24
N ASN A 59 -10.58 -0.93 -8.91
CA ASN A 59 -9.81 -0.08 -9.82
C ASN A 59 -8.82 0.79 -9.04
N LEU A 60 -9.22 1.29 -7.87
CA LEU A 60 -8.34 2.05 -6.99
C LEU A 60 -7.22 1.18 -6.43
N VAL A 61 -7.53 -0.07 -6.07
CA VAL A 61 -6.51 -1.07 -5.65
C VAL A 61 -5.50 -1.28 -6.77
N TRP A 62 -5.98 -1.55 -7.99
CA TRP A 62 -5.12 -1.73 -9.14
C TRP A 62 -4.26 -0.49 -9.42
N GLN A 63 -4.86 0.70 -9.41
CA GLN A 63 -4.16 1.97 -9.60
C GLN A 63 -3.07 2.16 -8.55
N THR A 64 -3.37 1.86 -7.28
CA THR A 64 -2.38 1.94 -6.19
C THR A 64 -1.18 1.05 -6.50
N CYS A 65 -1.43 -0.21 -6.91
CA CYS A 65 -0.37 -1.15 -7.25
C CYS A 65 0.53 -0.69 -8.40
N VAL A 66 -0.05 -0.10 -9.46
CA VAL A 66 0.71 0.24 -10.67
C VAL A 66 1.27 1.66 -10.70
N THR A 67 0.68 2.58 -9.94
CA THR A 67 1.03 4.00 -9.98
C THR A 67 1.72 4.46 -8.70
N ASP A 68 1.19 4.10 -7.54
CA ASP A 68 1.64 4.69 -6.26
C ASP A 68 2.76 3.88 -5.61
N ILE A 69 2.71 2.55 -5.69
CA ILE A 69 3.71 1.68 -5.08
C ILE A 69 5.11 1.79 -5.75
N PRO A 70 5.26 1.83 -7.09
CA PRO A 70 6.58 1.83 -7.70
C PRO A 70 7.48 3.01 -7.31
N PRO A 71 7.01 4.28 -7.32
CA PRO A 71 7.83 5.42 -6.87
C PRO A 71 8.31 5.30 -5.42
N ILE A 72 7.44 4.79 -4.54
CA ILE A 72 7.75 4.58 -3.12
C ILE A 72 8.83 3.50 -2.97
N ARG A 73 8.72 2.40 -3.73
CA ARG A 73 9.72 1.34 -3.76
C ARG A 73 11.09 1.88 -4.19
N GLU A 74 11.14 2.65 -5.27
CA GLU A 74 12.41 3.22 -5.76
C GLU A 74 13.03 4.18 -4.74
N TYR A 75 12.20 5.01 -4.10
CA TYR A 75 12.66 5.90 -3.02
C TYR A 75 13.24 5.10 -1.84
N LEU A 76 12.55 4.07 -1.37
CA LEU A 76 13.03 3.23 -0.27
C LEU A 76 14.33 2.50 -0.63
N LEU A 77 14.46 2.00 -1.86
CA LEU A 77 15.69 1.36 -2.33
C LEU A 77 16.88 2.34 -2.39
N ALA A 78 16.63 3.63 -2.65
CA ALA A 78 17.67 4.64 -2.61
C ALA A 78 18.16 4.96 -1.19
N LEU A 79 17.32 4.77 -0.16
CA LEU A 79 17.68 5.00 1.25
C LEU A 79 18.51 3.86 1.87
N VAL A 80 18.40 2.65 1.34
CA VAL A 80 19.06 1.44 1.87
C VAL A 80 20.41 1.18 1.18
N LYS A 81 20.85 2.06 0.28
CA LYS A 81 22.17 2.00 -0.36
C LYS A 81 23.27 2.56 0.53
#